data_AF-A0AA37WKR6-F1
#
_entry.id   AF-A0AA37WKR6-F1
#
_cell.length_a   1.000
_cell.length_b   1.000
_cell.length_c   1.000
_cell.angle_alpha   90.00
_cell.angle_beta   90.00
_cell.angle_gamma   90.00
#
_symmetry.space_group_name_H-M   'P 1'
#
loop_
_entity.id
_entity.type
_entity.pdbx_description
1 polymer ?
#
loop_
_entity_poly.entity_id
_entity_poly.type
_entity_poly.pdbx_seq_one_letter_code
_entity_poly.pdbx_strand_id
1 'polypeptide(L)'
;MKDTVFIRGLELSSIIGVYDFERNAKQRVIVDIEIATDLTLASSTDNISDTIDYGHIAETLSQVASNSSFQLLEALGKKMLDTLFEYYPLESVTLTINKPDIIANANGVGVILRRNRTLQSNSEQGNQHVTPDAENLSPPDTADKTDSEEGSN
;
A
#
# COMPACT_ATOMS: atom_id res chain seq x y z
N MET A 1 4.71 25.49 -0.06
CA MET A 1 5.34 24.70 -1.15
C MET A 1 5.97 23.51 -0.43
N LYS A 2 5.70 22.26 -0.83
CA LYS A 2 6.32 21.11 -0.16
C LYS A 2 7.72 20.92 -0.73
N ASP A 3 8.69 20.66 0.14
CA ASP A 3 10.03 20.32 -0.27
C ASP A 3 10.06 18.92 -0.89
N THR A 4 11.18 18.53 -1.49
CA THR A 4 11.29 17.23 -2.17
C THR A 4 12.62 16.57 -1.85
N VAL A 5 12.54 15.34 -1.36
CA VAL A 5 13.67 14.41 -1.30
C VAL A 5 13.66 13.60 -2.58
N PHE A 6 14.81 13.43 -3.21
CA PHE A 6 14.90 12.67 -4.46
C PHE A 6 16.08 11.70 -4.48
N ILE A 7 15.90 10.58 -5.19
CA ILE A 7 16.97 9.68 -5.61
C ILE A 7 16.86 9.59 -7.15
N ARG A 8 17.97 9.79 -7.84
CA ARG A 8 18.03 9.72 -9.31
C ARG A 8 19.07 8.70 -9.76
N GLY A 9 18.76 7.97 -10.81
CA GLY A 9 19.66 7.01 -11.42
C GLY A 9 19.90 5.77 -10.56
N LEU A 10 18.94 5.37 -9.72
CA LEU A 10 19.10 4.16 -8.90
C LEU A 10 19.05 2.93 -9.81
N GLU A 11 20.21 2.31 -10.01
CA GLU A 11 20.33 1.12 -10.87
C GLU A 11 19.98 -0.15 -10.10
N LEU A 12 18.94 -0.83 -10.55
CA LEU A 12 18.44 -2.06 -9.97
C LEU A 12 18.52 -3.21 -10.97
N SER A 13 18.65 -4.43 -10.45
CA SER A 13 18.65 -5.66 -11.25
C SER A 13 17.40 -6.47 -10.97
N SER A 14 16.55 -6.66 -11.98
CA SER A 14 15.27 -7.38 -11.86
C SER A 14 15.02 -8.31 -13.05
N ILE A 15 14.27 -9.39 -12.85
CA ILE A 15 13.74 -10.19 -13.96
C ILE A 15 12.44 -9.52 -14.41
N ILE A 16 12.50 -8.80 -15.54
CA ILE A 16 11.40 -7.95 -16.00
C ILE A 16 11.19 -8.06 -17.51
N GLY A 17 9.99 -8.48 -17.92
CA GLY A 17 9.64 -8.59 -19.32
C GLY A 17 8.62 -9.68 -19.63
N VAL A 18 8.02 -9.58 -20.82
CA VAL A 18 7.00 -10.49 -21.32
C VAL A 18 7.62 -11.63 -22.13
N TYR A 19 8.71 -11.34 -22.85
CA TYR A 19 9.31 -12.31 -23.76
C TYR A 19 10.25 -13.28 -23.04
N ASP A 20 10.34 -14.52 -23.51
CA ASP A 20 11.14 -15.57 -22.87
C ASP A 20 12.63 -15.19 -22.73
N PHE A 21 13.19 -14.48 -23.72
CA PHE A 21 14.58 -14.02 -23.66
C PHE A 21 14.82 -13.02 -22.50
N GLU A 22 13.80 -12.25 -22.12
CA GLU A 22 13.85 -11.30 -21.00
C GLU A 22 13.83 -11.99 -19.63
N ARG A 23 13.39 -13.25 -19.60
CA ARG A 23 13.21 -14.05 -18.38
C ARG A 23 14.44 -14.87 -18.00
N ASN A 24 15.38 -15.04 -18.93
CA ASN A 24 16.59 -15.86 -18.74
C ASN A 24 17.71 -15.12 -18.00
N ALA A 25 17.67 -13.79 -17.91
CA ALA A 25 18.67 -12.99 -17.23
C ALA A 25 18.05 -11.79 -16.51
N LYS A 26 18.69 -11.35 -15.42
CA LYS A 26 18.33 -10.08 -14.78
C LYS A 26 18.70 -8.94 -15.72
N GLN A 27 17.80 -7.97 -15.82
CA GLN A 27 17.96 -6.78 -16.62
C GLN A 27 18.11 -5.57 -15.72
N ARG A 28 18.86 -4.60 -16.23
CA ARG A 28 19.05 -3.31 -15.59
C ARG A 28 17.79 -2.47 -15.72
N VAL A 29 17.35 -1.94 -14.60
CA VAL A 29 16.25 -0.99 -14.50
C VAL A 29 16.76 0.21 -13.74
N ILE A 30 16.57 1.40 -14.29
CA ILE A 30 16.94 2.66 -13.64
C ILE A 30 15.69 3.23 -13.00
N VAL A 31 15.77 3.55 -11.71
CA VAL A 31 14.66 4.11 -10.94
C VAL A 31 15.01 5.52 -10.46
N ASP A 32 14.10 6.45 -10.70
CA ASP A 32 14.10 7.76 -10.03
C ASP A 32 12.91 7.83 -9.09
N ILE A 33 13.10 8.39 -7.91
CA ILE A 33 12.04 8.65 -6.94
C ILE A 33 12.09 10.09 -6.47
N GLU A 34 10.92 10.71 -6.40
CA GLU A 34 10.71 12.03 -5.82
C GLU A 34 9.63 11.91 -4.75
N ILE A 35 9.93 12.38 -3.55
CA ILE A 35 9.07 12.29 -2.37
C ILE A 35 8.80 13.69 -1.89
N ALA A 36 7.53 14.11 -1.91
CA ALA A 36 7.16 15.40 -1.34
C ALA A 36 7.04 15.26 0.18
N THR A 37 7.78 16.08 0.92
CA THR A 37 7.81 16.09 2.39
C THR A 37 8.08 17.48 2.91
N ASP A 38 7.80 17.72 4.19
CA ASP A 38 8.20 18.95 4.88
C ASP A 38 9.62 18.75 5.46
N LEU A 39 10.59 19.55 5.01
CA LEU A 39 11.98 19.48 5.49
C LEU A 39 12.29 20.54 6.55
N THR A 40 11.30 21.34 6.97
CA THR A 40 11.50 22.45 7.92
C THR A 40 12.12 21.95 9.23
N LEU A 41 11.59 20.86 9.80
CA LEU A 41 12.08 20.31 11.07
C LEU A 41 13.50 19.77 10.93
N ALA A 42 13.74 18.88 9.96
CA ALA A 42 15.05 18.29 9.70
C ALA A 42 16.12 19.36 9.42
N SER A 43 15.78 20.42 8.69
CA SER A 43 16.69 21.54 8.42
C SER A 43 17.04 22.36 9.67
N SER A 44 16.18 22.34 10.68
CA SER A 44 16.38 23.06 11.94
C SER A 44 17.10 22.21 12.99
N THR A 45 16.89 20.90 12.97
CA THR A 45 17.43 19.97 13.99
C THR A 45 18.71 19.26 13.57
N ASP A 46 19.01 19.21 12.26
CA ASP A 46 20.13 18.45 11.68
C ASP A 46 20.15 16.98 12.13
N ASN A 47 18.96 16.39 12.33
CA ASN A 47 18.80 15.01 12.79
C ASN A 47 18.20 14.13 11.69
N ILE A 48 18.88 13.04 11.37
CA ILE A 48 18.43 12.04 10.39
C ILE A 48 17.09 11.40 10.78
N SER A 49 16.79 11.33 12.09
CA SER A 49 15.52 10.78 12.60
C SER A 49 14.32 11.66 12.27
N ASP A 50 14.56 12.95 11.99
CA ASP A 50 13.53 13.93 11.66
C ASP A 50 13.29 14.03 10.14
N THR A 51 13.96 13.19 9.34
CA THR A 51 13.81 13.14 7.89
C THR A 51 13.57 11.72 7.37
N ILE A 52 13.32 11.63 6.07
CA ILE A 52 13.13 10.36 5.37
C ILE A 52 14.51 9.77 5.06
N ASP A 53 14.77 8.55 5.56
CA ASP A 53 16.00 7.83 5.25
C ASP A 53 15.97 7.28 3.81
N TYR A 54 16.53 8.06 2.90
CA TYR A 54 16.67 7.70 1.49
C TYR A 54 17.57 6.47 1.27
N GLY A 55 18.46 6.13 2.22
CA GLY A 55 19.30 4.93 2.16
C GLY A 55 18.44 3.67 2.32
N HIS A 56 17.60 3.64 3.35
CA HIS A 56 16.64 2.54 3.55
C HIS A 56 15.62 2.44 2.42
N ILE A 57 15.18 3.57 1.84
CA ILE A 57 14.31 3.56 0.65
C ILE A 57 15.00 2.90 -0.55
N ALA A 58 16.25 3.29 -0.85
CA ALA A 58 17.00 2.70 -1.94
C ALA A 58 17.18 1.18 -1.75
N GLU A 59 17.49 0.75 -0.53
CA GLU A 59 17.63 -0.67 -0.19
C GLU A 59 16.30 -1.41 -0.37
N THR A 60 15.20 -0.86 0.13
CA THR A 60 13.85 -1.43 -0.02
C THR A 60 13.48 -1.61 -1.49
N LEU A 61 13.72 -0.59 -2.32
CA LEU A 61 13.47 -0.67 -3.76
C LEU A 61 14.33 -1.74 -4.43
N SER A 62 15.60 -1.84 -4.04
CA SER A 62 16.53 -2.88 -4.53
C SER A 62 16.04 -4.27 -4.19
N GLN A 63 15.60 -4.51 -2.95
CA GLN A 63 15.04 -5.79 -2.51
C GLN A 63 13.76 -6.15 -3.28
N VAL A 64 12.85 -5.20 -3.49
CA VAL A 64 11.63 -5.43 -4.28
C VAL A 64 11.99 -5.81 -5.72
N ALA A 65 12.95 -5.12 -6.34
CA ALA A 65 13.39 -5.41 -7.69
C ALA A 65 14.09 -6.78 -7.81
N SER A 66 14.97 -7.12 -6.86
CA SER A 66 15.76 -8.35 -6.91
C SER A 66 14.94 -9.62 -6.68
N ASN A 67 13.87 -9.50 -5.88
CA ASN A 67 13.01 -10.61 -5.47
C ASN A 67 11.78 -10.78 -6.36
N SER A 68 11.59 -9.88 -7.34
CA SER A 68 10.45 -9.93 -8.25
C SER A 68 10.79 -10.52 -9.61
N SER A 69 9.76 -11.10 -10.24
CA SER A 69 9.82 -11.67 -11.59
C SER A 69 8.62 -11.19 -12.43
N PHE A 70 8.35 -9.88 -12.35
CA PHE A 70 7.21 -9.26 -13.03
C PHE A 70 7.37 -9.28 -14.55
N GLN A 71 6.24 -9.23 -15.24
CA GLN A 71 6.24 -9.08 -16.70
C GLN A 71 6.24 -7.60 -17.13
N LEU A 72 5.64 -6.73 -16.32
CA LEU A 72 5.35 -5.33 -16.66
C LEU A 72 5.99 -4.37 -15.66
N LEU A 73 6.48 -3.23 -16.16
CA LEU A 73 7.07 -2.17 -15.33
C LEU A 73 6.01 -1.54 -14.40
N GLU A 74 4.75 -1.53 -14.83
CA GLU A 74 3.61 -1.07 -14.04
C GLU A 74 3.40 -1.92 -12.80
N ALA A 75 3.53 -3.25 -12.92
CA ALA A 75 3.37 -4.16 -11.79
C ALA A 75 4.53 -4.02 -10.80
N LEU A 76 5.77 -3.93 -11.32
CA LEU A 76 6.96 -3.65 -10.51
C LEU A 76 6.82 -2.33 -9.75
N GLY A 77 6.49 -1.25 -10.47
CA GLY A 77 6.35 0.07 -9.89
C GLY A 77 5.18 0.20 -8.91
N LYS A 78 4.06 -0.49 -9.17
CA LYS A 78 2.97 -0.60 -8.19
C LYS A 78 3.47 -1.28 -6.92
N LYS A 79 4.17 -2.42 -7.03
CA LYS A 79 4.68 -3.14 -5.85
C LYS A 79 5.67 -2.29 -5.06
N MET A 80 6.58 -1.58 -5.74
CA MET A 80 7.50 -0.64 -5.11
C MET A 80 6.75 0.45 -4.34
N LEU A 81 5.78 1.11 -4.98
CA LEU A 81 4.98 2.16 -4.32
C LEU A 81 4.20 1.62 -3.13
N ASP A 82 3.50 0.49 -3.29
CA ASP A 82 2.75 -0.14 -2.20
C ASP A 82 3.66 -0.42 -0.99
N THR A 83 4.83 -1.01 -1.23
CA THR A 83 5.83 -1.29 -0.19
C THR A 83 6.34 0.00 0.47
N LEU A 84 6.60 1.06 -0.30
CA LEU A 84 7.04 2.33 0.27
C LEU A 84 5.95 2.97 1.16
N PHE A 85 4.70 2.98 0.72
CA PHE A 85 3.59 3.48 1.53
C PHE A 85 3.26 2.58 2.72
N GLU A 86 3.68 1.32 2.74
CA GLU A 86 3.51 0.42 3.88
C GLU A 86 4.54 0.69 4.98
N TYR A 87 5.82 0.83 4.62
CA TYR A 87 6.91 0.97 5.59
C TYR A 87 7.22 2.40 6.01
N TYR A 88 6.86 3.39 5.20
CA TYR A 88 7.24 4.78 5.43
C TYR A 88 6.01 5.70 5.49
N PRO A 89 6.04 6.75 6.33
CA PRO A 89 4.97 7.74 6.43
C PRO A 89 5.02 8.75 5.26
N LEU A 90 4.99 8.26 4.02
CA LEU A 90 5.06 9.11 2.82
C LEU A 90 3.69 9.67 2.46
N GLU A 91 3.66 10.94 2.02
CA GLU A 91 2.43 11.59 1.59
C GLU A 91 2.25 11.56 0.07
N SER A 92 3.31 11.85 -0.68
CA SER A 92 3.28 11.91 -2.14
C SER A 92 4.59 11.38 -2.71
N VAL A 93 4.48 10.47 -3.67
CA VAL A 93 5.63 9.86 -4.34
C VAL A 93 5.41 9.87 -5.84
N THR A 94 6.43 10.33 -6.57
CA THR A 94 6.58 10.11 -8.01
C THR A 94 7.70 9.09 -8.21
N LEU A 95 7.39 7.98 -8.88
CA LEU A 95 8.34 6.91 -9.20
C LEU A 95 8.46 6.81 -10.72
N THR A 96 9.66 7.01 -11.24
CA THR A 96 10.00 6.79 -12.65
C THR A 96 10.82 5.51 -12.75
N ILE A 97 10.43 4.63 -13.66
CA ILE A 97 11.14 3.38 -13.93
C ILE A 97 11.50 3.37 -15.40
N ASN A 98 12.78 3.30 -15.70
CA ASN A 98 13.32 3.30 -17.05
C ASN A 98 14.08 1.99 -17.33
N LYS A 99 13.86 1.44 -18.52
CA LYS A 99 14.54 0.29 -19.06
C LYS A 99 15.35 0.75 -20.28
N PRO A 100 16.66 1.06 -20.10
CA PRO A 100 17.45 1.74 -21.13
C PRO A 100 17.72 0.87 -22.35
N ASP A 101 17.82 -0.46 -22.18
CA ASP A 101 18.44 -1.35 -23.17
C ASP A 101 17.45 -2.06 -24.10
N ILE A 102 16.20 -1.56 -24.24
CA ILE A 102 15.14 -2.24 -25.00
C ILE A 102 14.99 -1.74 -26.44
N ILE A 103 15.12 -0.44 -26.65
CA ILE A 103 14.90 0.19 -27.96
C ILE A 103 16.19 0.89 -28.38
N ALA A 104 16.83 0.37 -29.43
CA ALA A 104 18.17 0.80 -29.86
C ALA A 104 18.29 2.30 -30.20
N ASN A 105 17.20 2.94 -30.62
CA ASN A 105 17.14 4.36 -30.99
C ASN A 105 16.46 5.25 -29.94
N ALA A 106 16.33 4.78 -28.69
CA ALA A 106 15.84 5.58 -27.57
C ALA A 106 16.85 5.51 -26.40
N ASN A 107 16.89 6.55 -25.56
CA ASN A 107 17.65 6.52 -24.31
C ASN A 107 17.07 5.53 -23.28
N GLY A 108 15.83 5.11 -23.49
CA GLY A 108 15.14 4.11 -22.69
C GLY A 108 13.63 4.22 -22.82
N VAL A 109 12.95 3.19 -22.32
CA VAL A 109 11.48 3.14 -22.23
C VAL A 109 11.07 2.90 -20.80
N GLY A 110 9.97 3.51 -20.37
CA GLY A 110 9.64 3.50 -18.96
C GLY A 110 8.24 3.94 -18.63
N VAL A 111 7.95 3.91 -17.33
CA VAL A 111 6.69 4.35 -16.76
C VAL A 111 6.96 5.38 -15.65
N ILE A 112 6.04 6.33 -15.50
CA ILE A 112 6.05 7.30 -14.41
C ILE A 112 4.74 7.13 -13.63
N LEU A 113 4.86 6.74 -12.38
CA LEU A 113 3.74 6.49 -11.47
C LEU A 113 3.71 7.57 -10.41
N ARG A 114 2.54 8.19 -10.23
CA ARG A 114 2.30 9.19 -9.18
C ARG A 114 1.24 8.69 -8.22
N ARG A 115 1.53 8.75 -6.93
CA ARG A 115 0.61 8.33 -5.87
C ARG A 115 0.65 9.32 -4.72
N ASN A 116 -0.53 9.58 -4.18
CA ASN A 116 -0.71 10.30 -2.94
C ASN A 116 -1.35 9.34 -1.95
N ARG A 117 -0.98 9.44 -0.68
CA ARG A 117 -1.71 8.76 0.39
C ARG A 117 -3.08 9.42 0.49
N THR A 118 -4.13 8.70 0.07
CA THR A 118 -5.50 9.16 0.26
C THR A 118 -5.77 9.16 1.76
N LEU A 119 -5.97 10.34 2.35
CA LEU A 119 -6.53 10.46 3.68
C LEU A 119 -7.92 9.83 3.63
N GLN A 120 -8.12 8.69 4.27
CA GLN A 120 -9.47 8.17 4.48
C GLN A 120 -10.16 9.15 5.42
N SER A 121 -11.02 10.01 4.86
CA SER A 121 -11.99 10.75 5.65
C SER A 121 -12.99 9.73 6.19
N ASN A 122 -12.89 9.38 7.47
CA ASN A 122 -13.96 8.71 8.19
C ASN A 122 -15.17 9.66 8.25
N SER A 123 -16.02 9.65 7.23
CA SER A 123 -17.39 10.12 7.37
C SER A 123 -18.18 9.01 8.06
N GLU A 124 -18.33 9.16 9.38
CA GLU A 124 -19.45 8.75 10.22
C GLU A 124 -20.43 7.73 9.58
N GLN A 125 -20.32 6.45 9.95
CA GLN A 125 -21.53 5.64 10.07
C GLN A 125 -22.07 5.85 11.48
N GLY A 126 -23.16 6.62 11.54
CA GLY A 126 -23.89 6.93 12.75
C GLY A 126 -24.37 5.68 13.47
N ASN A 127 -23.98 5.61 14.74
CA ASN A 127 -24.72 5.08 15.88
C ASN A 127 -26.18 4.66 15.59
N GLN A 128 -26.44 3.35 15.45
CA GLN A 128 -27.76 2.80 15.79
C GLN A 128 -27.73 2.46 17.27
N HIS A 129 -28.08 3.45 18.09
CA HIS A 129 -28.45 3.27 19.48
C HIS A 129 -29.84 2.61 19.49
N VAL A 130 -29.86 1.27 19.55
CA VAL A 130 -31.08 0.53 19.84
C VAL A 130 -31.24 0.52 21.35
N THR A 131 -32.09 1.39 21.87
CA THR A 131 -32.62 1.25 23.23
C THR A 131 -33.48 -0.01 23.26
N PRO A 132 -33.24 -0.98 24.16
CA PRO A 132 -34.25 -1.99 24.45
C PRO A 132 -35.32 -1.29 25.28
N ASP A 133 -36.44 -0.94 24.64
CA ASP A 133 -37.65 -0.55 25.34
C ASP A 133 -38.09 -1.68 26.25
N ALA A 134 -38.24 -1.33 27.53
CA ALA A 134 -38.71 -2.20 28.58
C ALA A 134 -40.22 -2.47 28.41
N GLU A 135 -40.57 -3.54 27.72
CA GLU A 135 -41.88 -4.19 27.90
C GLU A 135 -41.77 -5.27 28.98
N ASN A 136 -42.07 -4.87 30.22
CA ASN A 136 -42.56 -5.80 31.23
C ASN A 136 -43.69 -5.11 31.97
N LEU A 137 -44.93 -5.61 31.80
CA LEU A 137 -45.97 -5.67 32.83
C LEU A 137 -47.23 -6.33 32.23
N SER A 138 -47.43 -7.63 32.48
CA SER A 138 -48.56 -8.14 33.29
C SER A 138 -48.72 -9.67 33.19
N PRO A 139 -49.24 -10.33 34.25
CA PRO A 139 -48.95 -11.71 34.64
C PRO A 139 -49.81 -12.79 33.96
N PRO A 140 -49.44 -14.08 34.10
CA PRO A 140 -50.19 -15.20 33.54
C PRO A 140 -51.53 -15.42 34.26
N ASP A 141 -52.58 -15.59 33.47
CA ASP A 141 -53.89 -16.03 33.93
C ASP A 141 -53.85 -17.52 34.32
N THR A 142 -54.60 -17.85 35.38
CA THR A 142 -54.51 -19.11 36.12
C THR A 142 -55.63 -20.07 35.73
N ALA A 143 -55.32 -21.38 35.65
CA ALA A 143 -56.24 -22.53 35.62
C ALA A 143 -57.06 -22.69 34.31
N ASP A 144 -57.47 -23.88 33.85
CA ASP A 144 -57.77 -25.14 34.55
C ASP A 144 -57.69 -26.31 33.53
N LYS A 145 -57.33 -27.49 34.07
CA LYS A 145 -57.58 -28.89 33.68
C LYS A 145 -57.97 -29.26 32.23
N THR A 146 -57.38 -30.36 31.74
CA THR A 146 -58.01 -31.71 31.74
C THR A 146 -56.99 -32.80 31.37
N ASP A 147 -56.90 -33.84 32.20
CA ASP A 147 -56.93 -35.29 31.91
C ASP A 147 -56.47 -35.77 30.51
N SER A 148 -55.75 -36.88 30.30
CA SER A 148 -55.56 -38.11 31.09
C SER A 148 -54.66 -39.05 30.28
N GLU A 149 -53.83 -39.82 31.00
CA GLU A 149 -53.54 -41.26 30.89
C GLU A 149 -53.16 -41.97 29.56
N GLU A 150 -52.42 -43.07 29.81
CA GLU A 150 -52.05 -44.21 28.97
C GLU A 150 -50.82 -44.02 28.06
N GLY A 151 -49.82 -44.88 28.07
CA GLY A 151 -49.69 -46.20 28.69
C GLY A 151 -48.52 -46.90 28.01
N SER A 152 -47.73 -47.61 28.80
CA SER A 152 -46.55 -48.37 28.38
C SER A 152 -46.85 -49.36 27.26
N ASN A 153 -45.92 -49.48 26.31
CA ASN A 153 -45.37 -50.78 25.91
C ASN A 153 -43.99 -50.63 25.28
#